data_AF-A0AAV9EQE1-F1
#
_entry.id   AF-A0AAV9EQE1-F1
#
_cell.length_a   1.000
_cell.length_b   1.000
_cell.length_c   1.000
_cell.angle_alpha   90.00
_cell.angle_beta   90.00
_cell.angle_gamma   90.00
#
_symmetry.space_group_name_H-M   'P 1'
#
loop_
_entity.id
_entity.type
_entity.pdbx_description
1 polymer ?
#
loop_
_entity_poly.entity_id
_entity_poly.type
_entity_poly.pdbx_seq_one_letter_code
_entity_poly.pdbx_strand_id
1 'polypeptide(L)'
;MTTATLTNTTADQAWSLMKNFTGLDKILPAVQTCYKVEGVDGEPSCIRYAAGKVPAPGGEELFLWAKERLIETNLVNQFFWYEMVESSVGFRRYFRRLGAKEGGGGSGGGGGDQGWTKEEFDGFLGGGLEAMARRIEEIFKG
;
A
#
# COMPACT_ATOMS: atom_id res chain seq x y z
N MET A 1 -6.25 9.82 9.03
CA MET A 1 -5.12 8.88 9.18
C MET A 1 -5.71 7.51 9.34
N THR A 2 -5.40 6.57 8.45
CA THR A 2 -6.04 5.25 8.44
C THR A 2 -5.04 4.22 8.95
N THR A 3 -5.42 3.44 9.96
CA THR A 3 -4.57 2.45 10.62
C THR A 3 -5.33 1.14 10.74
N ALA A 4 -4.61 0.02 10.78
CA ALA A 4 -5.16 -1.29 11.10
C ALA A 4 -4.31 -1.93 12.21
N THR A 5 -4.96 -2.66 13.10
CA THR A 5 -4.32 -3.27 14.27
C THR A 5 -3.88 -4.70 13.96
N LEU A 6 -2.65 -5.02 14.33
CA LEU A 6 -2.12 -6.38 14.39
C LEU A 6 -2.19 -6.85 15.83
N THR A 7 -2.72 -8.04 16.09
CA THR A 7 -2.98 -8.56 17.44
C THR A 7 -1.97 -9.63 17.86
N ASN A 8 -1.43 -10.40 16.92
CA ASN A 8 -0.48 -11.48 17.20
C ASN A 8 0.87 -11.27 16.52
N THR A 9 1.03 -10.20 15.74
CA THR A 9 2.26 -9.89 15.01
C THR A 9 2.93 -8.64 15.57
N THR A 10 4.24 -8.70 15.81
CA THR A 10 5.01 -7.52 16.24
C THR A 10 5.23 -6.52 15.09
N ALA A 11 5.60 -5.28 15.42
CA ALA A 11 5.95 -4.28 14.42
C ALA A 11 7.12 -4.75 13.53
N ASP A 12 8.16 -5.36 14.11
CA ASP A 12 9.33 -5.90 13.39
C ASP A 12 8.95 -7.00 12.40
N GLN A 13 8.07 -7.92 12.81
CA GLN A 13 7.56 -8.98 11.95
C GLN A 13 6.77 -8.40 10.78
N ALA A 14 5.84 -7.50 11.04
CA ALA A 14 5.07 -6.82 9.99
C ALA A 14 5.99 -6.04 9.05
N TRP A 15 6.93 -5.27 9.58
CA TRP A 15 7.90 -4.50 8.82
C TRP A 15 8.81 -5.37 7.95
N SER A 16 9.18 -6.57 8.43
CA SER A 16 9.99 -7.52 7.66
C SER A 16 9.36 -7.90 6.31
N LEU A 17 8.02 -7.93 6.26
CA LEU A 17 7.25 -8.15 5.04
C LEU A 17 7.00 -6.85 4.29
N MET A 18 6.58 -5.79 4.99
CA MET A 18 6.18 -4.52 4.38
C MET A 18 7.34 -3.78 3.70
N LYS A 19 8.57 -3.93 4.19
CA LYS A 19 9.77 -3.27 3.62
C LYS A 19 10.11 -3.75 2.20
N ASN A 20 9.59 -4.91 1.78
CA ASN A 20 9.69 -5.39 0.41
C ASN A 20 8.74 -4.58 -0.49
N PHE A 21 9.21 -3.43 -0.96
CA PHE A 21 8.41 -2.46 -1.68
C PHE A 21 7.79 -3.06 -2.95
N THR A 22 8.56 -3.84 -3.70
CA THR A 22 8.13 -4.46 -4.96
C THR A 22 7.36 -5.77 -4.79
N GLY A 23 7.16 -6.26 -3.56
CA GLY A 23 6.41 -7.47 -3.24
C GLY A 23 5.07 -7.23 -2.56
N LEU A 24 4.37 -6.15 -2.92
CA LEU A 24 3.08 -5.79 -2.32
C LEU A 24 2.00 -6.88 -2.48
N ASP A 25 2.01 -7.58 -3.60
CA ASP A 25 1.15 -8.72 -3.93
C ASP A 25 1.20 -9.85 -2.88
N LYS A 26 2.32 -9.96 -2.14
CA LYS A 26 2.49 -10.98 -1.10
C LYS A 26 1.67 -10.70 0.16
N ILE A 27 1.38 -9.42 0.43
CA ILE A 27 0.73 -8.96 1.66
C ILE A 27 -0.59 -8.24 1.42
N LEU A 28 -0.93 -7.87 0.19
CA LEU A 28 -2.19 -7.20 -0.13
C LEU A 28 -2.99 -8.04 -1.15
N PRO A 29 -3.99 -8.82 -0.70
CA PRO A 29 -4.71 -9.78 -1.56
C PRO A 29 -5.37 -9.19 -2.81
N ALA A 30 -5.76 -7.91 -2.79
CA ALA A 30 -6.33 -7.23 -3.94
C ALA A 30 -5.31 -6.99 -5.07
N VAL A 31 -4.01 -7.02 -4.77
CA VAL A 31 -2.93 -6.85 -5.74
C VAL A 31 -2.57 -8.22 -6.31
N GLN A 32 -2.84 -8.41 -7.59
CA GLN A 32 -2.61 -9.66 -8.31
C GLN A 32 -1.19 -9.76 -8.87
N THR A 33 -0.59 -8.61 -9.17
CA THR A 33 0.81 -8.54 -9.62
C THR A 33 1.48 -7.31 -9.03
N CYS A 34 2.70 -7.49 -8.55
CA CYS A 34 3.58 -6.39 -8.16
C CYS A 34 5.00 -6.75 -8.60
N TYR A 35 5.66 -5.85 -9.32
CA TYR A 35 7.03 -6.07 -9.75
C TYR A 35 7.80 -4.77 -9.91
N LYS A 36 9.12 -4.87 -9.82
CA LYS A 36 10.04 -3.75 -10.04
C LYS A 36 10.08 -3.36 -11.52
N VAL A 37 9.92 -2.07 -11.79
CA VAL A 37 10.06 -1.47 -13.12
C VAL A 37 11.45 -0.86 -13.27
N GLU A 38 11.90 -0.11 -12.26
CA GLU A 38 13.20 0.59 -12.27
C GLU A 38 13.85 0.60 -10.88
N GLY A 39 15.17 0.78 -10.82
CA GLY A 39 15.93 0.95 -9.57
C GLY A 39 16.24 -0.35 -8.82
N VAL A 40 16.44 -0.22 -7.51
CA VAL A 40 16.76 -1.31 -6.57
C VAL A 40 15.69 -1.33 -5.47
N ASP A 41 15.11 -2.50 -5.20
CA ASP A 41 14.05 -2.63 -4.19
C ASP A 41 14.52 -2.15 -2.81
N GLY A 42 13.70 -1.33 -2.15
CA GLY A 42 14.03 -0.72 -0.86
C GLY A 42 14.84 0.57 -0.92
N GLU A 43 15.42 0.93 -2.07
CA GLU A 43 16.21 2.15 -2.26
C GLU A 43 15.38 3.30 -2.88
N PRO A 44 15.60 4.56 -2.47
CA PRO A 44 14.98 5.72 -3.10
C PRO A 44 15.08 5.71 -4.63
N SER A 45 14.02 6.17 -5.29
CA SER A 45 13.82 6.12 -6.75
C SER A 45 13.45 4.76 -7.34
N CYS A 46 13.39 3.68 -6.55
CA CYS A 46 12.82 2.41 -7.02
C CYS A 46 11.37 2.62 -7.51
N ILE A 47 11.03 2.10 -8.68
CA ILE A 47 9.66 2.14 -9.21
C ILE A 47 9.09 0.73 -9.21
N ARG A 48 7.89 0.56 -8.64
CA ARG A 48 7.09 -0.66 -8.78
C ARG A 48 5.90 -0.42 -9.68
N TYR A 49 5.47 -1.45 -10.40
CA TYR A 49 4.16 -1.56 -11.00
C TYR A 49 3.32 -2.49 -10.11
N ALA A 50 2.14 -2.04 -9.70
CA ALA A 50 1.17 -2.85 -8.97
C ALA A 50 -0.18 -2.81 -9.69
N ALA A 51 -0.81 -3.97 -9.86
CA ALA A 51 -2.13 -4.06 -10.47
C ALA A 51 -2.98 -5.16 -9.83
N GLY A 52 -4.29 -4.98 -9.90
CA GLY A 52 -5.23 -5.95 -9.38
C GLY A 52 -6.67 -5.50 -9.47
N LYS A 53 -7.54 -6.32 -8.87
CA LYS A 53 -8.98 -6.10 -8.86
C LYS A 53 -9.41 -5.46 -7.55
N VAL A 54 -10.25 -4.44 -7.65
CA VAL A 54 -10.81 -3.76 -6.48
C VAL A 54 -12.32 -3.59 -6.65
N PRO A 55 -13.08 -3.52 -5.54
CA PRO A 55 -14.50 -3.19 -5.63
C PRO A 55 -14.68 -1.75 -6.13
N ALA A 56 -15.51 -1.55 -7.14
CA ALA A 56 -15.96 -0.22 -7.56
C ALA A 56 -17.05 0.31 -6.61
N PRO A 57 -17.18 1.64 -6.51
CA PRO A 57 -18.46 2.24 -6.13
C PRO A 57 -19.56 1.73 -7.08
N GLY A 58 -20.55 1.01 -6.56
CA GLY A 58 -21.63 0.40 -7.35
C GLY A 58 -21.56 -1.12 -7.53
N GLY A 59 -20.50 -1.78 -7.03
CA GLY A 59 -20.45 -3.24 -6.89
C GLY A 59 -19.83 -4.01 -8.07
N GLU A 60 -19.46 -3.33 -9.16
CA GLU A 60 -18.65 -3.94 -10.22
C GLU A 60 -17.17 -4.08 -9.79
N GLU A 61 -16.43 -5.04 -10.33
CA GLU A 61 -14.98 -5.11 -10.11
C GLU A 61 -14.25 -4.19 -11.09
N LEU A 62 -13.39 -3.29 -10.58
CA LEU A 62 -12.47 -2.51 -11.39
C LEU A 62 -11.09 -3.15 -11.38
N PHE A 63 -10.48 -3.21 -12.56
CA PHE A 63 -9.06 -3.52 -12.67
C PHE A 63 -8.26 -2.22 -12.63
N LEU A 64 -7.50 -2.01 -11.56
CA LEU A 64 -6.68 -0.83 -11.36
C LEU A 64 -5.20 -1.15 -11.44
N TRP A 65 -4.41 -0.19 -11.90
CA TRP A 65 -2.95 -0.26 -11.84
C TRP A 65 -2.33 1.08 -11.47
N ALA A 66 -1.15 1.01 -10.85
CA ALA A 66 -0.33 2.17 -10.54
C ALA A 66 1.15 1.85 -10.73
N LYS A 67 1.92 2.83 -11.22
CA LYS A 67 3.36 2.89 -11.03
C LYS A 67 3.65 3.82 -9.86
N GLU A 68 4.43 3.32 -8.92
CA GLU A 68 4.73 4.03 -7.68
C GLU A 68 6.24 4.09 -7.48
N ARG A 69 6.76 5.29 -7.21
CA ARG A 69 8.17 5.54 -6.94
C ARG A 69 8.41 5.65 -5.44
N LEU A 70 9.36 4.89 -4.93
CA LEU A 70 9.85 4.95 -3.57
C LEU A 70 10.63 6.26 -3.35
N ILE A 71 10.29 7.02 -2.33
CA ILE A 71 10.89 8.33 -2.02
C ILE A 71 11.88 8.22 -0.87
N GLU A 72 11.51 7.51 0.20
CA GLU A 72 12.35 7.30 1.38
C GLU A 72 12.00 5.96 2.00
N THR A 73 13.00 5.23 2.49
CA THR A 73 12.83 4.11 3.41
C THR A 73 13.50 4.44 4.73
N ASN A 74 12.75 4.39 5.83
CA ASN A 74 13.26 4.61 7.17
C ASN A 74 13.21 3.30 7.96
N LEU A 75 14.35 2.62 8.04
CA LEU A 75 14.46 1.31 8.70
C LEU A 75 14.31 1.39 10.22
N VAL A 76 14.72 2.50 10.83
CA VAL A 76 14.66 2.70 12.29
C VAL A 76 13.21 2.90 12.74
N ASN A 77 12.46 3.73 12.02
CA ASN A 77 11.06 4.06 12.33
C ASN A 77 10.05 3.19 11.56
N GLN A 78 10.54 2.22 10.81
CA GLN A 78 9.79 1.19 10.08
C GLN A 78 8.69 1.76 9.19
N PHE A 79 9.06 2.69 8.31
CA PHE A 79 8.15 3.22 7.31
C PHE A 79 8.87 3.50 5.99
N PHE A 80 8.09 3.66 4.92
CA PHE A 80 8.57 4.26 3.68
C PHE A 80 7.55 5.25 3.13
N TRP A 81 8.06 6.23 2.38
CA TRP A 81 7.27 7.16 1.57
C TRP A 81 7.33 6.76 0.12
N TYR A 82 6.21 6.86 -0.59
CA TYR A 82 6.17 6.68 -2.04
C TYR A 82 5.22 7.69 -2.68
N GLU A 83 5.47 7.96 -3.96
CA GLU A 83 4.59 8.76 -4.81
C GLU A 83 4.02 7.92 -5.95
N MET A 84 2.80 8.21 -6.38
CA MET A 84 2.25 7.65 -7.60
C MET A 84 2.73 8.46 -8.81
N VAL A 85 3.41 7.81 -9.75
CA VAL A 85 3.96 8.45 -10.96
C VAL A 85 3.05 8.26 -12.18
N GLU A 86 2.27 7.18 -12.20
CA GLU A 86 1.32 6.86 -13.27
C GLU A 86 0.21 5.95 -12.73
N SER A 87 -1.02 6.05 -13.24
CA SER A 87 -2.11 5.13 -12.85
C SER A 87 -3.25 5.07 -13.86
N SER A 88 -4.05 4.01 -13.78
CA SER A 88 -5.28 3.84 -14.57
C SER A 88 -6.40 4.82 -14.24
N VAL A 89 -6.30 5.50 -13.09
CA VAL A 89 -7.33 6.40 -12.53
C VAL A 89 -6.89 7.88 -12.60
N GLY A 90 -5.80 8.16 -13.30
CA GLY A 90 -5.37 9.52 -13.62
C GLY A 90 -4.84 10.35 -12.45
N PHE A 91 -4.57 9.75 -11.28
CA PHE A 91 -4.02 10.49 -10.15
C PHE A 91 -2.64 11.06 -10.49
N ARG A 92 -2.47 12.37 -10.32
CA ARG A 92 -1.16 13.05 -10.34
C ARG A 92 -0.93 13.63 -8.96
N ARG A 93 0.13 13.19 -8.26
CA ARG A 93 0.59 13.65 -6.92
C ARG A 93 -0.10 13.02 -5.71
N TYR A 94 -0.14 11.68 -5.68
CA TYR A 94 -0.46 10.93 -4.45
C TYR A 94 0.83 10.64 -3.68
N PHE A 95 0.90 10.99 -2.40
CA PHE A 95 2.01 10.65 -1.50
C PHE A 95 1.50 9.82 -0.32
N ARG A 96 2.22 8.75 0.03
CA ARG A 96 1.82 7.90 1.14
C ARG A 96 2.99 7.40 1.97
N ARG A 97 2.78 7.43 3.28
CA ARG A 97 3.56 6.73 4.30
C ARG A 97 2.88 5.42 4.66
N LEU A 98 3.58 4.32 4.43
CA LEU A 98 3.21 3.01 4.95
C LEU A 98 4.26 2.56 5.96
N GLY A 99 3.84 1.99 7.08
CA GLY A 99 4.77 1.53 8.11
C GLY A 99 4.11 0.77 9.24
N ALA A 100 4.92 0.04 10.01
CA ALA A 100 4.49 -0.71 11.18
C ALA A 100 4.89 0.05 12.46
N LYS A 101 3.97 0.17 13.41
CA LYS A 101 4.20 0.69 14.76
C LYS A 101 3.29 -0.04 15.74
N GLU A 102 3.71 -0.16 17.00
CA GLU A 102 2.80 -0.58 18.07
C GLU A 102 1.58 0.36 18.10
N GLY A 103 0.37 -0.20 18.04
CA GLY A 103 -0.88 0.57 17.96
C GLY A 103 -1.32 1.00 16.54
N GLY A 104 -0.64 0.55 15.48
CA GLY A 104 -1.06 0.73 14.09
C GLY A 104 -0.37 1.89 13.35
N GLY A 105 -0.22 1.75 12.02
CA GLY A 105 0.49 2.72 11.20
C GLY A 105 -0.02 2.85 9.76
N GLY A 106 -0.37 4.07 9.35
CA GLY A 106 -0.65 4.45 7.97
C GLY A 106 -1.02 5.92 7.87
N SER A 107 -0.33 6.71 7.03
CA SER A 107 -0.73 8.08 6.71
C SER A 107 -0.58 8.31 5.21
N GLY A 108 -1.64 8.73 4.55
CA GLY A 108 -1.64 9.09 3.13
C GLY A 108 -2.53 10.29 2.92
N GLY A 109 -2.13 11.18 2.02
CA GLY A 109 -2.92 12.32 1.58
C GLY A 109 -2.74 12.47 0.08
N GLY A 110 -3.85 12.43 -0.65
CA GLY A 110 -3.91 12.75 -2.07
C GLY A 110 -5.37 12.96 -2.47
N GLY A 111 -5.61 13.96 -3.33
CA GLY A 111 -6.91 14.22 -3.93
C GLY A 111 -7.09 13.40 -5.19
N GLY A 112 -8.29 12.88 -5.40
CA GLY A 112 -8.63 12.12 -6.59
C GLY A 112 -9.29 13.00 -7.67
N ASP A 113 -8.85 12.84 -8.92
CA ASP A 113 -9.30 13.68 -10.04
C ASP A 113 -10.33 12.97 -10.94
N GLN A 114 -10.58 11.66 -10.74
CA GLN A 114 -11.47 10.85 -11.60
C GLN A 114 -12.61 10.17 -10.83
N GLY A 115 -13.62 10.95 -10.44
CA GLY A 115 -14.94 10.43 -10.05
C GLY A 115 -15.03 9.75 -8.68
N TRP A 116 -13.94 9.71 -7.92
CA TRP A 116 -13.92 9.24 -6.54
C TRP A 116 -13.98 10.44 -5.60
N THR A 117 -14.92 10.41 -4.67
CA THR A 117 -14.91 11.32 -3.51
C THR A 117 -13.71 11.00 -2.63
N LYS A 118 -13.30 11.96 -1.81
CA LYS A 118 -12.25 11.75 -0.80
C LYS A 118 -12.63 10.62 0.15
N GLU A 119 -13.91 10.52 0.52
CA GLU A 119 -14.45 9.50 1.42
C GLU A 119 -14.36 8.10 0.81
N GLU A 120 -14.75 7.93 -0.47
CA GLU A 120 -14.62 6.65 -1.17
C GLU A 120 -13.15 6.21 -1.27
N PHE A 121 -12.26 7.17 -1.55
CA PHE A 121 -10.84 6.89 -1.65
C PHE A 121 -10.20 6.54 -0.29
N ASP A 122 -10.52 7.30 0.76
CA ASP A 122 -10.08 7.01 2.13
C ASP A 122 -10.61 5.64 2.60
N GLY A 123 -11.85 5.30 2.26
CA GLY A 123 -12.46 4.00 2.53
C GLY A 123 -11.75 2.85 1.81
N PHE A 124 -11.43 3.03 0.53
CA PHE A 124 -10.65 2.06 -0.25
C PHE A 124 -9.26 1.82 0.34
N LEU A 125 -8.54 2.88 0.72
CA LEU A 125 -7.25 2.76 1.38
C LEU A 125 -7.35 2.07 2.74
N GLY A 126 -8.43 2.31 3.48
CA GLY A 126 -8.71 1.64 4.75
C GLY A 126 -8.97 0.15 4.59
N GLY A 127 -9.86 -0.24 3.69
CA GLY A 127 -10.13 -1.64 3.40
C GLY A 127 -8.88 -2.40 2.94
N GLY A 128 -8.04 -1.76 2.12
CA GLY A 128 -6.74 -2.32 1.73
C GLY A 128 -5.79 -2.53 2.91
N LEU A 129 -5.73 -1.58 3.86
CA LEU A 129 -4.87 -1.71 5.04
C LEU A 129 -5.35 -2.80 6.00
N GLU A 130 -6.66 -2.94 6.20
CA GLU A 130 -7.21 -4.04 6.98
C GLU A 130 -6.96 -5.40 6.34
N ALA A 131 -7.11 -5.51 5.01
CA ALA A 131 -6.79 -6.72 4.27
C ALA A 131 -5.30 -7.09 4.41
N MET A 132 -4.42 -6.09 4.36
CA MET A 132 -3.00 -6.27 4.59
C MET A 132 -2.70 -6.76 6.01
N ALA A 133 -3.32 -6.16 7.02
CA ALA A 133 -3.14 -6.56 8.41
C ALA A 133 -3.57 -8.02 8.64
N ARG A 134 -4.74 -8.42 8.12
CA ARG A 134 -5.21 -9.82 8.17
C ARG A 134 -4.23 -10.78 7.51
N ARG A 135 -3.70 -10.41 6.33
CA ARG A 135 -2.75 -11.25 5.61
C ARG A 135 -1.42 -11.41 6.35
N ILE A 136 -0.91 -10.33 6.96
CA ILE A 136 0.30 -10.37 7.79
C ILE A 136 0.10 -11.30 8.99
N GLU A 137 -1.03 -11.17 9.69
CA GLU A 137 -1.39 -12.05 10.81
C GLU A 137 -1.43 -13.53 10.39
N GLU A 138 -2.01 -13.86 9.23
CA GLU A 138 -2.02 -15.23 8.71
C GLU A 138 -0.62 -15.79 8.46
N ILE A 139 0.33 -14.96 8.01
CA ILE A 139 1.72 -15.39 7.72
C ILE A 139 2.46 -15.74 9.02
N PHE A 140 2.20 -15.03 10.12
CA PHE A 140 2.88 -15.23 11.40
C PHE A 140 2.14 -16.11 12.40
N LYS A 141 0.92 -16.57 12.09
CA LYS A 141 0.17 -17.55 12.90
C LYS A 141 0.71 -19.00 12.83
N GLY A 142 1.90 -19.20 12.23
CA GLY A 142 2.58 -20.49 12.09
C GLY A 142 3.19 -21.01 13.38
#